data_AF-A0A2G2JRW6-F1
#
_entry.id   AF-A0A2G2JRW6-F1
#
_cell.length_a   1.000
_cell.length_b   1.000
_cell.length_c   1.000
_cell.angle_alpha   90.00
_cell.angle_beta   90.00
_cell.angle_gamma   90.00
#
_symmetry.space_group_name_H-M   'P 1'
#
loop_
_entity.id
_entity.type
_entity.pdbx_description
1 polymer ?
#
loop_
_entity_poly.entity_id
_entity_poly.type
_entity_poly.pdbx_seq_one_letter_code
_entity_poly.pdbx_strand_id
1 'polypeptide(L)'
;MSSNVASLIQYPLPCTECKAYTSKAAKDLMRDRKITCRVCSNVTRLSDQQLESLERTLQHMAVCGSRTKSDTVKEPQEEEELVD
;
A
#
# COMPACT_ATOMS: atom_id res chain seq x y z
N MET A 1 22.86 3.43 -1.07
CA MET A 1 21.77 2.71 -1.74
C MET A 1 20.51 2.91 -0.92
N SER A 2 19.59 3.76 -1.36
CA SER A 2 18.33 3.98 -0.64
C SER A 2 17.46 2.74 -0.86
N SER A 3 17.37 1.88 0.15
CA SER A 3 16.54 0.67 0.13
C SER A 3 15.08 1.09 0.01
N ASN A 4 14.57 1.19 -1.23
CA ASN A 4 13.18 1.52 -1.47
C ASN A 4 12.31 0.30 -1.18
N VAL A 5 11.91 0.17 0.09
CA VAL A 5 11.03 -0.89 0.61
C VAL A 5 9.74 -1.00 -0.21
N ALA A 6 9.31 0.10 -0.84
CA ALA A 6 8.11 0.10 -1.67
C ALA A 6 8.17 -0.91 -2.83
N SER A 7 9.37 -1.19 -3.33
CA SER A 7 9.63 -2.14 -4.42
C SER A 7 9.35 -3.60 -4.04
N LEU A 8 9.28 -3.92 -2.75
CA LEU A 8 9.18 -5.28 -2.22
C LEU A 8 7.78 -5.59 -1.64
N ILE A 9 6.91 -4.59 -1.50
CA ILE A 9 5.59 -4.75 -0.92
C ILE A 9 4.78 -5.74 -1.75
N GLN A 10 4.29 -6.80 -1.10
CA GLN A 10 3.32 -7.71 -1.68
C GLN A 10 1.93 -7.10 -1.57
N TYR A 11 1.20 -7.03 -2.68
CA TYR A 11 -0.16 -6.55 -2.72
C TYR A 11 -1.12 -7.74 -2.87
N PRO A 12 -1.85 -8.12 -1.81
CA PRO A 12 -2.80 -9.24 -1.86
C PRO A 12 -4.10 -8.83 -2.56
N LEU A 13 -4.51 -9.61 -3.55
CA LEU A 13 -5.76 -9.43 -4.27
C LEU A 13 -6.60 -10.71 -4.22
N PRO A 14 -7.90 -10.62 -3.87
CA PRO A 14 -8.80 -11.75 -3.96
C PRO A 14 -9.10 -12.06 -5.44
N CYS A 15 -9.05 -13.33 -5.82
CA CYS A 15 -9.48 -13.77 -7.14
C CYS A 15 -11.00 -13.63 -7.29
N THR A 16 -11.48 -13.13 -8.42
CA THR A 16 -12.92 -12.97 -8.69
C THR A 16 -13.66 -14.30 -8.73
N GLU A 17 -13.00 -15.35 -9.24
CA GLU A 17 -13.58 -16.68 -9.46
C GLU A 17 -13.55 -17.54 -8.19
N CYS A 18 -12.35 -17.90 -7.73
CA CYS A 18 -12.18 -18.88 -6.65
C CYS A 18 -12.04 -18.25 -5.26
N LYS A 19 -12.09 -16.92 -5.16
CA LYS A 19 -11.91 -16.13 -3.91
C LYS A 19 -10.59 -16.33 -3.16
N ALA A 20 -9.70 -17.19 -3.65
CA ALA A 20 -8.35 -17.32 -3.11
C ALA A 20 -7.55 -16.02 -3.31
N TYR A 21 -6.71 -15.69 -2.33
CA TYR A 21 -5.81 -14.56 -2.44
C TYR A 21 -4.58 -14.90 -3.28
N THR A 22 -4.24 -14.00 -4.19
CA THR A 22 -2.98 -14.01 -4.93
C THR A 22 -2.23 -12.71 -4.65
N SER A 23 -0.93 -12.82 -4.40
CA SER A 23 -0.08 -11.68 -4.10
C SER A 23 1.00 -11.54 -5.15
N LYS A 24 1.30 -10.28 -5.48
CA LYS A 24 2.40 -9.90 -6.36
C LYS A 24 3.01 -8.60 -5.87
N ALA A 25 4.28 -8.37 -6.18
CA ALA A 25 4.92 -7.12 -5.81
C ALA A 25 4.18 -5.93 -6.44
N ALA A 26 3.94 -4.89 -5.67
CA ALA A 26 3.20 -3.70 -6.09
C ALA A 26 3.83 -3.04 -7.34
N LYS A 27 5.17 -2.99 -7.42
CA LYS A 27 5.87 -2.49 -8.61
C LYS A 27 5.57 -3.31 -9.88
N ASP A 28 5.46 -4.63 -9.75
CA ASP A 28 5.24 -5.53 -10.89
C ASP A 28 3.77 -5.47 -11.32
N LEU A 29 2.85 -5.25 -10.36
CA LEU A 29 1.44 -4.97 -10.64
C LEU A 29 1.24 -3.64 -11.40
N MET A 30 1.97 -2.58 -11.04
CA MET A 30 1.93 -1.30 -11.77
C MET A 30 2.40 -1.44 -13.22
N ARG A 31 3.42 -2.26 -13.45
CA ARG A 31 3.94 -2.54 -14.81
C ARG A 31 2.97 -3.39 -15.62
N ASP A 32 2.54 -4.52 -15.07
CA ASP A 32 1.81 -5.53 -15.84
C ASP A 32 0.32 -5.25 -15.93
N ARG A 33 -0.24 -4.49 -14.97
CA ARG A 33 -1.66 -4.13 -14.85
C ARG A 33 -2.62 -5.34 -14.85
N LYS A 34 -2.08 -6.51 -14.54
CA LYS A 34 -2.81 -7.78 -14.43
C LYS A 34 -2.16 -8.69 -13.41
N ILE A 35 -2.96 -9.59 -12.86
CA ILE A 35 -2.51 -10.65 -11.97
C ILE A 35 -3.16 -11.97 -12.37
N THR A 36 -2.37 -13.04 -12.28
CA THR A 36 -2.86 -14.41 -12.47
C THR A 36 -3.09 -15.04 -11.10
N CYS A 37 -4.28 -15.60 -10.89
CA CYS A 37 -4.56 -16.38 -9.69
C CYS A 37 -3.70 -17.64 -9.68
N ARG A 38 -2.99 -17.90 -8.57
CA ARG A 38 -2.15 -19.11 -8.45
C ARG A 38 -2.94 -20.40 -8.24
N VAL A 39 -4.23 -20.30 -7.92
CA VAL A 39 -5.10 -21.45 -7.63
C VAL A 39 -5.86 -21.90 -8.88
N CYS A 40 -6.60 -20.99 -9.52
CA CYS A 40 -7.44 -21.33 -10.67
C CYS A 40 -6.90 -20.79 -12.01
N SER A 41 -5.72 -20.17 -12.03
CA SER A 41 -5.10 -19.59 -13.22
C SER A 41 -5.90 -18.48 -13.92
N ASN A 42 -7.01 -18.01 -13.31
CA ASN A 42 -7.77 -16.90 -13.86
C ASN A 42 -6.92 -15.62 -13.88
N VAL A 43 -7.03 -14.86 -14.98
CA VAL A 43 -6.29 -13.61 -15.17
C VAL A 43 -7.23 -12.44 -14.94
N THR A 44 -6.90 -11.60 -13.97
CA THR A 44 -7.65 -10.39 -13.65
C THR A 44 -6.83 -9.16 -14.04
N ARG A 45 -7.41 -8.28 -14.84
CA ARG A 45 -6.85 -6.94 -15.10
C ARG A 45 -7.26 -6.00 -13.98
N LEU A 46 -6.33 -5.16 -13.53
CA LEU A 46 -6.65 -4.14 -12.54
C LEU A 46 -7.41 -3.00 -13.21
N SER A 47 -8.40 -2.45 -12.50
CA SER A 47 -9.07 -1.21 -12.91
C SER A 47 -8.19 0.01 -12.63
N ASP A 48 -8.51 1.14 -13.26
CA ASP A 48 -7.78 2.39 -13.05
C ASP A 48 -7.82 2.83 -11.58
N GLN A 49 -8.97 2.69 -10.91
CA GLN A 49 -9.12 2.97 -9.49
C GLN A 49 -8.18 2.10 -8.61
N GLN A 50 -8.00 0.83 -8.97
CA GLN A 50 -7.08 -0.06 -8.25
C GLN A 50 -5.62 0.35 -8.49
N LEU A 51 -5.27 0.77 -9.70
CA LEU A 51 -3.93 1.27 -10.04
C LEU A 51 -3.62 2.58 -9.29
N GLU A 52 -4.57 3.52 -9.20
CA GLU A 52 -4.40 4.75 -8.42
C GLU A 52 -4.23 4.48 -6.92
N SER A 53 -4.95 3.50 -6.36
CA SER A 53 -4.79 3.07 -4.98
C SER A 53 -3.40 2.46 -4.73
N LEU A 54 -2.93 1.64 -5.67
CA LEU A 54 -1.62 1.01 -5.63
C LEU A 54 -0.50 2.05 -5.70
N GLU A 55 -0.63 3.05 -6.59
CA GLU A 55 0.31 4.14 -6.73
C GLU A 55 0.43 4.98 -5.45
N ARG A 56 -0.70 5.36 -4.84
CA ARG A 56 -0.71 6.10 -3.57
C ARG A 56 -0.03 5.32 -2.45
N THR A 57 -0.26 4.01 -2.39
CA THR A 57 0.37 3.14 -1.38
C THR A 57 1.89 3.11 -1.55
N LEU A 58 2.37 2.99 -2.80
CA LEU A 58 3.79 3.01 -3.11
C LEU A 58 4.45 4.34 -2.76
N GLN A 59 3.80 5.47 -3.08
CA GLN A 59 4.27 6.81 -2.72
C GLN A 59 4.36 6.99 -1.20
N HIS A 60 3.32 6.60 -0.46
CA HIS A 60 3.30 6.70 1.00
C HIS A 60 4.44 5.89 1.63
N MET A 61 4.69 4.67 1.15
CA MET A 61 5.75 3.83 1.69
C MET A 61 7.15 4.28 1.29
N ALA A 62 7.33 4.91 0.12
CA ALA A 62 8.59 5.54 -0.25
C ALA A 62 8.97 6.69 0.70
N VAL A 63 7.97 7.44 1.19
CA VAL A 63 8.17 8.54 2.15
C VAL A 63 8.39 8.00 3.58
N CYS A 64 7.63 6.98 4.00
CA CYS A 64 7.76 6.39 5.33
C CYS A 64 9.13 5.75 5.60
N GLY A 65 9.81 5.21 4.57
CA GLY A 65 11.17 4.66 4.70
C GLY A 65 12.28 5.70 4.88
N SER A 66 11.96 7.00 4.74
CA SER A 66 12.92 8.10 4.77
C SER A 66 12.86 8.94 6.05
N ARG A 67 11.98 8.60 7.02
CA ARG A 67 11.88 9.32 8.30
C ARG A 67 13.03 8.95 9.23
N THR A 68 14.19 9.54 9.01
CA THR A 68 15.15 9.80 10.10
C THR A 68 14.58 10.93 10.94
N LYS A 69 14.05 10.61 12.12
CA LYS A 69 13.82 11.49 13.29
C LYS A 69 13.62 12.99 12.99
N SER A 70 12.42 13.39 12.54
CA SER A 70 11.99 14.79 12.60
C SER A 70 10.46 14.90 12.62
N ASP A 71 9.79 14.24 13.57
CA ASP A 71 8.44 14.64 13.96
C ASP A 71 8.46 14.84 15.48
N THR A 72 8.73 16.08 15.87
CA THR A 72 8.17 16.59 17.12
C THR A 72 6.65 16.53 16.95
N VAL A 73 6.06 15.44 17.45
CA VAL A 73 4.62 15.33 17.66
C VAL A 73 4.23 16.45 18.63
N LYS A 74 3.56 17.50 18.14
CA LYS A 74 2.77 18.36 19.04
C LYS A 74 1.47 17.60 19.33
N GLU A 75 1.40 17.02 20.51
CA GLU A 75 0.15 16.57 21.13
C GLU A 75 -0.86 17.74 21.15
N PRO A 76 -2.16 17.49 20.89
CA PRO A 76 -3.21 18.46 21.20
C PRO A 76 -3.29 18.57 22.72
N GLN A 77 -3.11 19.77 23.26
CA GLN A 77 -3.38 20.06 24.67
C GLN A 77 -4.90 20.16 24.83
N GLU A 78 -5.51 19.20 25.53
CA GLU A 78 -6.83 19.37 26.14
C GLU A 78 -6.70 20.40 27.28
N GLU A 79 -7.40 21.52 27.13
CA GLU A 79 -7.47 22.60 28.11
C GLU A 79 -8.66 22.28 29.04
N GLU A 80 -8.39 21.61 30.17
CA GLU A 80 -9.32 21.56 31.31
C GLU A 80 -9.17 22.86 32.10
N GLU A 81 -10.05 23.82 31.84
CA GLU A 81 -10.20 25.02 32.66
C GLU A 81 -11.00 24.67 33.93
N LEU A 82 -10.28 24.56 35.05
CA LEU A 82 -10.84 24.51 36.39
C LEU A 82 -11.34 25.91 36.76
N VAL A 83 -12.65 26.08 36.96
CA VAL A 83 -13.21 27.29 37.59
C VAL A 83 -13.84 26.92 38.93
N ASP A 84 -13.41 27.70 39.93
CA ASP A 84 -13.64 27.67 41.37
C ASP A 84 -15.11 27.48 41.82
#